data_AF-A0A957RK32-F1
#
_entry.id   AF-A0A957RK32-F1
#
_cell.length_a   1.000
_cell.length_b   1.000
_cell.length_c   1.000
_cell.angle_alpha   90.00
_cell.angle_beta   90.00
_cell.angle_gamma   90.00
#
_symmetry.space_group_name_H-M   'P 1'
#
loop_
_entity.id
_entity.type
_entity.pdbx_description
1 polymer ?
#
loop_
_entity_poly.entity_id
_entity_poly.type
_entity_poly.pdbx_seq_one_letter_code
_entity_poly.pdbx_strand_id
1 'polypeptide(L)'
;RKQRMEVHALHHGIYQMVLHYGFMETPNVPRDLPLAKHHKLKLNLDDVSFFLGSERILATERKGMAMWREKLFVLMSRNATSAANFFGLPPDRVVEMGTRVEI
;
A
#
# COMPACT_ATOMS: atom_id res chain seq x y z
N ARG A 1 -15.31 -4.83 -21.62
CA ARG A 1 -15.37 -5.42 -20.26
C ARG A 1 -14.02 -5.17 -19.59
N LYS A 2 -13.87 -4.16 -18.73
CA LYS A 2 -12.59 -3.89 -18.03
C LYS A 2 -12.52 -4.83 -16.82
N GLN A 3 -11.54 -5.75 -16.79
CA GLN A 3 -11.30 -6.61 -15.64
C GLN A 3 -10.84 -5.73 -14.46
N ARG A 4 -11.61 -5.73 -13.36
CA ARG A 4 -11.27 -4.96 -12.15
C ARG A 4 -10.19 -5.62 -11.29
N MET A 5 -9.84 -6.86 -11.61
CA MET A 5 -8.91 -7.67 -10.85
C MET A 5 -8.20 -8.66 -11.78
N GLU A 6 -6.88 -8.75 -11.65
CA GLU A 6 -6.04 -9.73 -12.33
C GLU A 6 -5.29 -10.54 -11.25
N VAL A 7 -5.24 -11.86 -11.42
CA VAL A 7 -4.57 -12.77 -10.48
C VAL A 7 -3.61 -13.66 -11.25
N HIS A 8 -2.34 -13.59 -10.88
CA HIS A 8 -1.26 -14.40 -11.44
C HIS A 8 -0.68 -15.31 -10.36
N ALA A 9 -0.66 -16.62 -10.62
CA ALA A 9 0.01 -17.58 -9.75
C ALA A 9 1.52 -17.57 -10.06
N LEU A 10 2.35 -17.25 -9.06
CA LEU A 10 3.81 -17.22 -9.18
C LEU A 10 4.46 -18.55 -8.76
N HIS A 11 3.66 -19.60 -8.53
CA HIS A 11 4.01 -20.92 -7.99
C HIS A 11 4.32 -20.92 -6.48
N HIS A 12 4.38 -22.11 -5.88
CA HIS A 12 4.69 -22.32 -4.45
C HIS A 12 3.77 -21.58 -3.47
N GLY A 13 2.49 -21.44 -3.82
CA GLY A 13 1.51 -20.74 -2.97
C GLY A 13 1.64 -19.22 -2.98
N ILE A 14 2.47 -18.66 -3.87
CA ILE A 14 2.61 -17.22 -4.06
C ILE A 14 1.68 -16.77 -5.20
N TYR A 15 0.94 -15.70 -4.94
CA TYR A 15 0.02 -15.10 -5.90
C TYR A 15 0.28 -13.61 -5.97
N GLN A 16 0.29 -13.07 -7.19
CA GLN A 16 0.26 -11.65 -7.45
C GLN A 16 -1.17 -11.26 -7.83
N MET A 17 -1.68 -10.20 -7.22
CA MET A 17 -3.00 -9.67 -7.51
C MET A 17 -2.89 -8.19 -7.86
N VAL A 18 -3.51 -7.80 -8.97
CA VAL A 18 -3.60 -6.41 -9.42
C VAL A 18 -5.06 -6.00 -9.35
N LEU A 19 -5.36 -4.98 -8.55
CA LEU A 19 -6.70 -4.41 -8.39
C LEU A 19 -6.76 -3.07 -9.12
N HIS A 20 -7.74 -2.91 -10.01
CA HIS A 20 -7.92 -1.71 -10.81
C HIS A 20 -9.07 -0.87 -10.27
N TYR A 21 -8.76 0.34 -9.81
CA TYR A 21 -9.72 1.31 -9.30
C TYR A 21 -9.80 2.54 -10.21
N GLY A 22 -11.00 3.09 -10.37
CA GLY A 22 -11.22 4.38 -11.03
C GLY A 22 -10.76 5.57 -10.18
N PHE A 23 -10.57 6.73 -10.80
CA PHE A 23 -10.05 7.94 -10.12
C PHE A 23 -10.88 8.38 -8.89
N MET A 24 -12.20 8.21 -8.94
CA MET A 24 -13.12 8.60 -7.85
C MET A 24 -13.49 7.41 -6.94
N GLU A 25 -12.93 6.22 -7.17
CA GLU A 25 -13.24 5.05 -6.36
C GLU A 25 -12.32 4.97 -5.14
N THR A 26 -12.89 4.78 -3.96
CA THR A 26 -12.12 4.52 -2.74
C THR A 26 -11.70 3.05 -2.70
N PRO A 27 -10.39 2.75 -2.72
CA PRO A 27 -9.92 1.37 -2.66
C PRO A 27 -10.19 0.77 -1.27
N ASN A 28 -10.56 -0.50 -1.25
CA ASN A 28 -10.75 -1.24 0.00
C ASN A 28 -10.25 -2.68 -0.19
N VAL A 29 -9.01 -2.91 0.22
CA VAL A 29 -8.34 -4.19 -0.02
C VAL A 29 -9.02 -5.33 0.75
N PRO A 30 -9.37 -5.21 2.06
CA PRO A 30 -10.03 -6.31 2.77
C PRO A 30 -11.39 -6.68 2.19
N ARG A 31 -12.15 -5.71 1.65
CA ARG A 31 -13.42 -5.97 0.97
C ARG A 31 -13.23 -6.70 -0.36
N ASP A 32 -12.21 -6.32 -1.12
CA ASP A 32 -12.06 -6.75 -2.51
C ASP A 32 -11.24 -8.05 -2.63
N LEU A 33 -10.32 -8.30 -1.70
CA LEU A 33 -9.46 -9.49 -1.68
C LEU A 33 -10.24 -10.83 -1.69
N PRO A 34 -11.34 -11.00 -0.94
CA PRO A 34 -12.15 -12.22 -0.98
C PRO A 34 -12.87 -12.45 -2.32
N LEU A 35 -13.02 -11.44 -3.18
CA LEU A 35 -13.61 -11.61 -4.50
C LEU A 35 -12.69 -12.44 -5.43
N ALA A 36 -11.40 -12.57 -5.08
CA ALA A 36 -10.47 -13.48 -5.73
C ALA A 36 -10.80 -14.98 -5.53
N LYS A 37 -11.87 -15.33 -4.80
CA LYS A 37 -12.37 -16.70 -4.62
C LYS A 37 -12.56 -17.47 -5.94
N HIS A 38 -12.82 -16.77 -7.05
CA HIS A 38 -12.88 -17.39 -8.39
C HIS A 38 -11.57 -18.11 -8.79
N HIS A 39 -10.44 -17.80 -8.15
CA HIS A 39 -9.13 -18.43 -8.39
C HIS A 39 -8.77 -19.54 -7.37
N LYS A 40 -9.75 -20.13 -6.68
CA LYS A 40 -9.55 -21.19 -5.65
C LYS A 40 -8.76 -20.75 -4.41
N LEU A 41 -8.54 -19.44 -4.25
CA LEU A 41 -7.97 -18.83 -3.06
C LEU A 41 -9.03 -18.77 -1.96
N LYS A 42 -8.92 -19.66 -0.96
CA LYS A 42 -9.70 -19.57 0.28
C LYS A 42 -8.95 -18.69 1.25
N LEU A 43 -9.23 -17.39 1.22
CA LEU A 43 -8.66 -16.42 2.16
C LEU A 43 -9.68 -16.12 3.26
N ASN A 44 -9.26 -16.34 4.50
CA ASN A 44 -9.96 -15.83 5.67
C ASN A 44 -9.26 -14.55 6.12
N LEU A 45 -9.94 -13.40 6.06
CA LEU A 45 -9.33 -12.12 6.44
C LEU A 45 -8.89 -12.10 7.91
N ASP A 46 -9.49 -12.94 8.76
CA ASP A 46 -9.14 -13.08 10.17
C ASP A 46 -7.77 -13.70 10.42
N ASP A 47 -7.27 -14.49 9.47
CA ASP A 47 -5.99 -15.16 9.57
C ASP A 47 -4.89 -14.49 8.71
N VAL A 48 -5.19 -13.34 8.11
CA VAL A 48 -4.28 -12.64 7.17
C VAL A 48 -3.57 -11.48 7.87
N SER A 49 -2.25 -11.47 7.77
CA SER A 49 -1.41 -10.32 8.12
C SER A 49 -1.06 -9.51 6.87
N PHE A 50 -1.18 -8.19 6.96
CA PHE A 50 -0.82 -7.27 5.89
C PHE A 50 0.56 -6.69 6.15
N PHE A 51 1.44 -6.81 5.17
CA PHE A 51 2.76 -6.19 5.20
C PHE A 51 2.78 -5.03 4.23
N LEU A 52 3.20 -3.86 4.71
CA LEU A 52 3.25 -2.66 3.89
C LEU A 52 4.64 -2.03 3.95
N GLY A 53 5.25 -1.79 2.79
CA GLY A 53 6.46 -0.98 2.70
C GLY A 53 6.10 0.48 2.98
N SER A 54 6.78 1.10 3.94
CA SER A 54 6.58 2.50 4.30
C SER A 54 7.90 3.25 4.11
N GLU A 55 7.90 4.31 3.32
CA GLU A 55 9.09 5.12 3.06
C GLU A 55 9.04 6.36 3.96
N ARG A 56 10.02 6.49 4.86
CA ARG A 56 10.19 7.73 5.64
C ARG A 56 11.21 8.62 4.95
N ILE A 57 10.70 9.75 4.50
CA ILE A 57 11.44 10.79 3.80
C ILE A 57 12.16 11.70 4.80
N LEU A 58 13.46 11.87 4.62
CA LEU A 58 14.31 12.75 5.42
C LEU A 58 14.92 13.85 4.55
N ALA A 59 14.87 15.10 5.02
CA ALA A 59 15.56 16.22 4.39
C ALA A 59 17.07 16.13 4.69
N THR A 60 17.93 16.31 3.68
CA THR A 60 19.38 16.25 3.85
C THR A 60 20.07 17.50 3.28
N GLU A 61 21.20 17.89 3.87
CA GLU A 61 21.98 19.07 3.41
C GLU A 61 22.76 18.82 2.09
N ARG A 62 22.43 17.76 1.36
CA ARG A 62 23.06 17.46 0.08
C ARG A 62 22.65 18.51 -0.97
N LYS A 63 23.48 18.72 -1.99
CA LYS A 63 23.13 19.63 -3.10
C LYS A 63 21.87 19.12 -3.81
N GLY A 64 20.74 19.77 -3.51
CA GLY A 64 19.42 19.38 -4.00
C GLY A 64 18.45 20.57 -3.97
N MET A 65 17.33 20.43 -3.25
CA MET A 65 16.30 21.44 -3.16
C MET A 65 16.68 22.51 -2.11
N ALA A 66 16.02 23.68 -2.12
CA ALA A 66 16.26 24.63 -1.03
C ALA A 66 15.76 24.03 0.30
N MET A 67 16.55 24.13 1.38
CA MET A 67 16.25 23.51 2.68
C MET A 67 14.84 23.78 3.22
N TRP A 68 14.29 24.97 2.98
CA TRP A 68 12.93 25.30 3.41
C TRP A 68 11.86 24.52 2.63
N ARG A 69 12.11 24.20 1.34
CA ARG A 69 11.24 23.38 0.49
C ARG A 69 11.27 21.92 0.94
N GLU A 70 12.45 21.41 1.28
CA GLU A 70 12.58 20.04 1.80
C GLU A 70 11.86 19.89 3.13
N LYS A 71 12.03 20.85 4.05
CA LYS A 71 11.31 20.86 5.32
C LYS A 71 9.79 20.92 5.13
N LEU A 72 9.30 21.75 4.21
CA LEU A 72 7.88 21.81 3.88
C LEU A 72 7.38 20.48 3.30
N PHE A 73 8.14 19.86 2.39
CA PHE A 73 7.79 18.58 1.79
C PHE A 73 7.75 17.46 2.82
N VAL A 74 8.75 17.37 3.69
CA VAL A 74 8.78 16.40 4.81
C VAL A 74 7.57 16.62 5.73
N LEU A 75 7.21 17.87 6.02
CA LEU A 75 6.04 18.17 6.85
C LEU A 75 4.73 17.71 6.16
N MET A 76 4.56 17.97 4.87
CA MET A 76 3.40 17.50 4.11
C MET A 76 3.35 15.96 4.03
N SER A 77 4.46 15.32 3.72
CA SER A 77 4.57 13.86 3.61
C SER A 77 4.23 13.17 4.94
N ARG A 78 4.69 13.71 6.07
CA ARG A 78 4.37 13.18 7.40
C ARG A 78 2.89 13.34 7.79
N ASN A 79 2.20 14.31 7.22
CA ASN A 79 0.77 14.56 7.46
C ASN A 79 -0.14 13.87 6.44
N ALA A 80 0.41 13.22 5.41
CA ALA A 80 -0.37 12.50 4.43
C ALA A 80 -1.01 11.25 5.05
N THR A 81 -2.16 10.84 4.52
CA THR A 81 -2.82 9.59 4.90
C THR A 81 -1.87 8.40 4.69
N SER A 82 -1.72 7.55 5.69
CA SER A 82 -0.94 6.33 5.55
C SER A 82 -1.56 5.42 4.48
N ALA A 83 -0.72 4.67 3.77
CA ALA A 83 -1.21 3.73 2.78
C ALA A 83 -2.12 2.66 3.41
N ALA A 84 -1.85 2.23 4.66
CA ALA A 84 -2.73 1.33 5.39
C ALA A 84 -4.16 1.90 5.54
N ASN A 85 -4.28 3.17 5.93
CA ASN A 85 -5.57 3.83 6.05
C ASN A 85 -6.23 4.06 4.68
N PHE A 86 -5.44 4.43 3.67
CA PHE A 86 -5.94 4.66 2.31
C PHE A 86 -6.56 3.40 1.70
N PHE A 87 -5.97 2.22 1.95
CA PHE A 87 -6.48 0.93 1.49
C PHE A 87 -7.51 0.28 2.43
N GLY A 88 -7.84 0.93 3.54
CA GLY A 88 -8.82 0.44 4.53
C GLY A 88 -8.36 -0.81 5.29
N LEU A 89 -7.05 -0.96 5.53
CA LEU A 89 -6.51 -2.13 6.22
C LEU A 89 -6.79 -2.06 7.74
N PRO A 90 -7.12 -3.19 8.40
CA PRO A 90 -7.32 -3.23 9.85
C PRO A 90 -6.00 -2.95 10.59
N PRO A 91 -5.94 -1.92 11.46
CA PRO A 91 -4.68 -1.50 12.08
C PRO A 91 -4.05 -2.56 13.00
N ASP A 92 -4.85 -3.46 13.55
CA ASP A 92 -4.41 -4.61 14.37
C ASP A 92 -3.73 -5.73 13.56
N ARG A 93 -3.81 -5.67 12.22
CA ARG A 93 -3.27 -6.71 11.31
C ARG A 93 -2.27 -6.18 10.31
N VAL A 94 -1.86 -4.91 10.45
CA VAL A 94 -0.88 -4.26 9.58
C VAL A 94 0.48 -4.19 10.26
N VAL A 95 1.50 -4.66 9.55
CA VAL A 95 2.90 -4.47 9.90
C VAL A 95 3.53 -3.57 8.84
N GLU A 96 3.83 -2.32 9.22
CA GLU A 96 4.57 -1.40 8.36
C GLU A 96 6.08 -1.66 8.47
N MET A 97 6.70 -2.05 7.34
CA MET A 97 8.15 -2.18 7.23
C MET A 97 8.74 -0.88 6.69
N GLY A 98 9.31 -0.08 7.60
CA GLY A 98 9.85 1.24 7.29
C GLY A 98 11.26 1.20 6.73
N THR A 99 11.48 1.79 5.56
CA THR A 99 12.84 2.11 5.03
C THR A 99 13.06 3.63 5.06
N ARG A 100 14.29 4.06 5.38
CA ARG A 100 14.67 5.48 5.38
C ARG A 100 15.15 5.87 3.98
N VAL A 101 14.58 6.91 3.41
CA VAL A 101 14.98 7.47 2.12
C VAL A 101 15.41 8.92 2.33
N GLU A 102 16.61 9.24 1.86
CA GLU A 102 17.16 10.60 1.85
C GLU A 102 16.83 11.27 0.51
N ILE A 103 16.39 12.52 0.56
CA ILE A 103 16.25 13.41 -0.62
C ILE A 103 17.14 14.64 -0.47
#